data_AF-A0A7R7GKI0-F1
#
_entry.id   AF-A0A7R7GKI0-F1
#
_cell.length_a   1.000
_cell.length_b   1.000
_cell.length_c   1.000
_cell.angle_alpha   90.00
_cell.angle_beta   90.00
_cell.angle_gamma   90.00
#
_symmetry.space_group_name_H-M   'P 1'
#
loop_
_entity.id
_entity.type
_entity.pdbx_description
1 polymer ?
#
loop_
_entity_poly.entity_id
_entity_poly.type
_entity_poly.pdbx_seq_one_letter_code
_entity_poly.pdbx_strand_id
1 'polypeptide(L)'
;MQSTREHYFYVSIAKFLFHHPDHGIVSVRDPIKLKDAKRYRLSPLILYGLTVVGLPIRWMTFTSVDQPRAFRDVLLEAWSKAEGLRGRPDILRINRHLAMASPELVQEMAKIQVQVEVADAKEKSLPAALRSAQDSCRWLLGKHDKEERSLAGAIQALCQDALYDHDVHVKSDYKDVNSRDVKDRIQQWLSLPSQMPVPMVSGGLDWELGPWLSSWESSLPPDQPRHFSPDGFDGRTWLLIGEKAPEDIVNNGHYWIYSDYDNAAEITKNLVACWPNTPAEVAKCAGITLRELQWFTSGNAPLDRHVRFDLEDLLGIEYDESMGSYVIAGPCVLMAKKPMALKEVYEDLSKGGDASPCEIVPRQGAADPSWRYVLINMYGEPPSIVMAPRGAKITEHIPDLLMNFDGIKQVAPEFYRDVVATCARASREPTANIRETKDFVKRYEQQWVDCAWQSE
;
A
#
# COMPACT_ATOMS: atom_id res chain seq x y z
N MET A 1 -0.33 -30.49 -25.66
CA MET A 1 -1.40 -30.33 -24.66
C MET A 1 -2.00 -28.96 -24.87
N GLN A 2 -3.31 -28.86 -25.10
CA GLN A 2 -3.98 -27.58 -25.29
C GLN A 2 -4.06 -26.90 -23.92
N SER A 3 -3.37 -25.79 -23.73
CA SER A 3 -3.43 -25.04 -22.47
C SER A 3 -4.85 -24.52 -22.27
N THR A 4 -5.46 -24.85 -21.13
CA THR A 4 -6.78 -24.34 -20.72
C THR A 4 -6.77 -22.82 -20.73
N ARG A 5 -7.71 -22.20 -21.43
CA ARG A 5 -7.88 -20.75 -21.49
C ARG A 5 -8.74 -20.29 -20.34
N GLU A 6 -8.16 -19.60 -19.38
CA GLU A 6 -8.87 -19.12 -18.22
C GLU A 6 -8.85 -17.60 -18.18
N HIS A 7 -10.03 -16.99 -17.97
CA HIS A 7 -10.18 -15.55 -17.76
C HIS A 7 -10.78 -15.27 -16.39
N TYR A 8 -10.28 -14.24 -15.74
CA TYR A 8 -10.90 -13.58 -14.61
C TYR A 8 -11.87 -12.50 -15.11
N PHE A 9 -13.13 -12.55 -14.66
CA PHE A 9 -14.10 -11.50 -14.89
C PHE A 9 -14.50 -10.84 -13.57
N TYR A 10 -14.45 -9.51 -13.54
CA TYR A 10 -14.75 -8.71 -12.37
C TYR A 10 -15.46 -7.42 -12.74
N VAL A 11 -16.31 -6.96 -11.83
CA VAL A 11 -17.08 -5.71 -11.95
C VAL A 11 -17.00 -4.97 -10.63
N SER A 12 -16.85 -3.65 -10.68
CA SER A 12 -16.79 -2.78 -9.50
C SER A 12 -17.07 -1.35 -9.93
N ILE A 13 -17.46 -0.47 -9.01
CA ILE A 13 -17.41 0.97 -9.28
C ILE A 13 -15.93 1.38 -9.41
N ALA A 14 -15.61 2.14 -10.45
CA ALA A 14 -14.27 2.67 -10.69
C ALA A 14 -13.84 3.52 -9.49
N LYS A 15 -12.65 3.20 -8.96
CA LYS A 15 -12.12 3.78 -7.72
C LYS A 15 -11.54 5.18 -7.94
N PHE A 16 -11.01 5.43 -9.13
CA PHE A 16 -10.26 6.63 -9.47
C PHE A 16 -10.85 7.43 -10.62
N LEU A 17 -11.92 6.95 -11.27
CA LEU A 17 -12.51 7.59 -12.45
C LEU A 17 -13.97 7.89 -12.21
N PHE A 18 -14.36 9.13 -12.50
CA PHE A 18 -15.72 9.63 -12.35
C PHE A 18 -16.09 10.49 -13.56
N HIS A 19 -17.38 10.69 -13.78
CA HIS A 19 -17.88 11.67 -14.73
C HIS A 19 -18.27 12.96 -14.00
N HIS A 20 -17.89 14.11 -14.57
CA HIS A 20 -18.29 15.45 -14.14
C HIS A 20 -18.96 16.19 -15.30
N PRO A 21 -20.13 16.83 -15.11
CA PRO A 21 -20.83 17.53 -16.20
C PRO A 21 -20.01 18.59 -16.94
N ASP A 22 -19.14 19.31 -16.22
CA ASP A 22 -18.37 20.42 -16.80
C ASP A 22 -16.93 20.00 -17.22
N HIS A 23 -16.43 18.87 -16.70
CA HIS A 23 -15.04 18.43 -16.90
C HIS A 23 -14.93 17.10 -17.66
N GLY A 24 -16.04 16.46 -18.03
CA GLY A 24 -16.03 15.14 -18.65
C GLY A 24 -15.54 14.07 -17.69
N ILE A 25 -14.59 13.22 -18.12
CA ILE A 25 -13.98 12.22 -17.25
C ILE A 25 -12.93 12.86 -16.35
N VAL A 26 -13.13 12.72 -15.03
CA VAL A 26 -12.22 13.20 -13.99
C VAL A 26 -11.49 12.03 -13.35
N SER A 27 -10.17 12.15 -13.28
CA SER A 27 -9.29 11.25 -12.52
C SER A 27 -9.16 11.76 -11.08
N VAL A 28 -9.14 10.87 -10.10
CA VAL A 28 -8.90 11.22 -8.70
C VAL A 28 -7.58 10.58 -8.27
N ARG A 29 -6.66 11.37 -7.70
CA ARG A 29 -5.35 10.86 -7.25
C ARG A 29 -5.49 9.91 -6.07
N ASP A 30 -6.22 10.38 -5.07
CA ASP A 30 -6.47 9.67 -3.82
C ASP A 30 -7.94 9.28 -3.76
N PRO A 31 -8.29 7.98 -3.68
CA PRO A 31 -9.67 7.54 -3.78
C PRO A 31 -10.61 8.30 -2.84
N ILE A 32 -11.81 8.60 -3.32
CA ILE A 32 -12.84 9.34 -2.59
C ILE A 32 -14.07 8.46 -2.42
N LYS A 33 -14.74 8.53 -1.26
CA LYS A 33 -16.00 7.82 -1.04
C LYS A 33 -17.08 8.40 -1.95
N LEU A 34 -18.00 7.58 -2.42
CA LEU A 34 -19.07 7.95 -3.34
C LEU A 34 -19.99 9.04 -2.76
N LYS A 35 -20.20 9.03 -1.45
CA LYS A 35 -20.96 10.09 -0.76
C LYS A 35 -20.25 11.44 -0.83
N ASP A 36 -18.93 11.46 -0.68
CA ASP A 36 -18.13 12.69 -0.68
C ASP A 36 -17.87 13.18 -2.11
N ALA A 37 -17.71 12.26 -3.06
CA ALA A 37 -17.62 12.55 -4.50
C ALA A 37 -18.81 13.39 -5.03
N LYS A 38 -20.02 13.16 -4.49
CA LYS A 38 -21.21 13.95 -4.84
C LYS A 38 -21.05 15.45 -4.53
N ARG A 39 -20.26 15.83 -3.51
CA ARG A 39 -19.99 17.25 -3.19
C ARG A 39 -19.25 17.95 -4.31
N TYR A 40 -18.45 17.20 -5.06
CA TYR A 40 -17.70 17.66 -6.24
C TYR A 40 -18.45 17.36 -7.55
N ARG A 41 -19.76 17.05 -7.50
CA ARG A 41 -20.59 16.69 -8.66
C ARG A 41 -20.02 15.54 -9.50
N LEU A 42 -19.30 14.61 -8.86
CA LEU A 42 -18.74 13.43 -9.49
C LEU A 42 -19.76 12.28 -9.50
N SER A 43 -20.09 11.80 -10.69
CA SER A 43 -20.93 10.63 -10.91
C SER A 43 -20.04 9.37 -11.04
N PRO A 44 -20.32 8.31 -10.28
CA PRO A 44 -19.55 7.07 -10.36
C PRO A 44 -19.73 6.35 -11.71
N LEU A 45 -18.69 5.63 -12.12
CA LEU A 45 -18.70 4.77 -13.30
C LEU A 45 -18.56 3.31 -12.87
N ILE A 46 -19.23 2.40 -13.58
CA ILE A 46 -19.00 0.95 -13.42
C ILE A 46 -17.81 0.57 -14.29
N LEU A 47 -16.80 -0.04 -13.69
CA LEU A 47 -15.70 -0.72 -14.36
C LEU A 47 -16.06 -2.19 -14.53
N TYR A 48 -16.00 -2.66 -15.78
CA TYR A 48 -15.99 -4.08 -16.13
C TYR A 48 -14.59 -4.43 -16.62
N GLY A 49 -14.03 -5.53 -16.14
CA GLY A 49 -12.71 -5.96 -16.59
C GLY A 49 -12.59 -7.46 -16.76
N LEU A 50 -11.81 -7.83 -17.77
CA LEU A 50 -11.37 -9.20 -18.03
C LEU A 50 -9.85 -9.26 -17.96
N THR A 51 -9.31 -10.32 -17.37
CA THR A 51 -7.86 -10.54 -17.32
C THR A 51 -7.54 -12.00 -17.53
N VAL A 52 -6.50 -12.28 -18.32
CA VAL A 52 -6.02 -13.64 -18.51
C VAL A 52 -5.37 -14.13 -17.22
N VAL A 53 -5.74 -15.34 -16.75
CA VAL A 53 -5.27 -15.86 -15.47
C VAL A 53 -3.75 -15.96 -15.46
N GLY A 54 -3.13 -15.28 -14.47
CA GLY A 54 -1.69 -15.31 -14.26
C GLY A 54 -0.86 -14.54 -15.29
N LEU A 55 -1.48 -13.70 -16.12
CA LEU A 55 -0.82 -12.80 -17.09
C LEU A 55 -1.33 -11.37 -16.93
N PRO A 56 -0.52 -10.33 -17.23
CA PRO A 56 -0.93 -8.94 -17.16
C PRO A 56 -1.77 -8.48 -18.38
N ILE A 57 -2.38 -9.42 -19.11
CA ILE A 57 -3.22 -9.13 -20.27
C ILE A 57 -4.63 -8.83 -19.76
N ARG A 58 -5.04 -7.57 -19.84
CA ARG A 58 -6.34 -7.09 -19.34
C ARG A 58 -7.09 -6.29 -20.39
N TRP A 59 -8.40 -6.38 -20.37
CA TRP A 59 -9.30 -5.50 -21.10
C TRP A 59 -10.29 -4.87 -20.12
N MET A 60 -10.65 -3.61 -20.35
CA MET A 60 -11.54 -2.86 -19.48
C MET A 60 -12.56 -2.07 -20.30
N THR A 61 -13.76 -1.92 -19.77
CA THR A 61 -14.79 -1.02 -20.31
C THR A 61 -15.59 -0.40 -19.18
N PHE A 62 -16.30 0.70 -19.48
CA PHE A 62 -16.95 1.54 -18.50
C PHE A 62 -18.40 1.86 -18.89
N THR A 63 -19.26 2.04 -17.90
CA THR A 63 -20.62 2.57 -18.09
C THR A 63 -21.01 3.50 -16.95
N SER A 64 -22.09 4.26 -17.12
CA SER A 64 -22.73 4.95 -15.99
C SER A 64 -23.39 3.92 -15.07
N VAL A 65 -23.46 4.23 -13.78
CA VAL A 65 -24.25 3.44 -12.82
C VAL A 65 -25.75 3.44 -13.16
N ASP A 66 -26.24 4.51 -13.79
CA ASP A 66 -27.65 4.63 -14.19
C ASP A 66 -28.00 3.81 -15.44
N GLN A 67 -26.99 3.40 -16.21
CA GLN A 67 -27.14 2.65 -17.45
C GLN A 67 -26.13 1.49 -17.49
N PRO A 68 -26.28 0.50 -16.58
CA PRO A 68 -25.42 -0.68 -16.57
C PRO A 68 -25.66 -1.52 -17.83
N ARG A 69 -24.61 -2.23 -18.26
CA ARG A 69 -24.69 -3.20 -19.35
C ARG A 69 -24.77 -4.62 -18.83
N ALA A 70 -25.45 -5.48 -19.57
CA ALA A 70 -25.51 -6.91 -19.31
C ALA A 70 -24.10 -7.54 -19.37
N PHE A 71 -23.83 -8.51 -18.49
CA PHE A 71 -22.56 -9.23 -18.47
C PHE A 71 -22.32 -9.94 -19.80
N ARG A 72 -23.36 -10.54 -20.40
CA ARG A 72 -23.27 -11.17 -21.73
C ARG A 72 -22.74 -10.20 -22.79
N ASP A 73 -23.30 -9.00 -22.89
CA ASP A 73 -22.89 -8.03 -23.92
C ASP A 73 -21.46 -7.55 -23.70
N VAL A 74 -21.07 -7.34 -22.44
CA VAL A 74 -19.70 -6.94 -22.08
C VAL A 74 -18.69 -8.04 -22.39
N LEU A 75 -19.00 -9.30 -22.06
CA LEU A 75 -18.13 -10.45 -22.33
C LEU A 75 -17.98 -10.68 -23.84
N LEU A 76 -19.08 -10.62 -24.59
CA LEU A 76 -19.06 -10.75 -26.06
C LEU A 76 -18.23 -9.64 -26.70
N GLU A 77 -18.40 -8.40 -26.26
CA GLU A 77 -17.59 -7.29 -26.75
C GLU A 77 -16.10 -7.51 -26.44
N ALA A 78 -15.76 -7.89 -25.20
CA ALA A 78 -14.39 -8.15 -24.79
C ALA A 78 -13.73 -9.21 -25.68
N TRP A 79 -14.40 -10.35 -25.88
CA TRP A 79 -13.86 -11.44 -26.70
C TRP A 79 -13.82 -11.13 -28.20
N SER A 80 -14.61 -10.15 -28.66
CA SER A 80 -14.60 -9.73 -30.07
C SER A 80 -13.55 -8.66 -30.34
N LYS A 81 -13.39 -7.67 -29.45
CA LYS A 81 -12.55 -6.49 -29.67
C LYS A 81 -11.15 -6.61 -29.08
N ALA A 82 -10.99 -7.32 -27.95
CA ALA A 82 -9.71 -7.38 -27.24
C ALA A 82 -8.83 -8.50 -27.81
N GLU A 83 -8.00 -8.17 -28.79
CA GLU A 83 -7.14 -9.16 -29.47
C GLU A 83 -6.24 -9.93 -28.51
N GLY A 84 -5.77 -9.30 -27.43
CA GLY A 84 -4.91 -9.92 -26.43
C GLY A 84 -5.59 -11.03 -25.62
N LEU A 85 -6.92 -11.00 -25.48
CA LEU A 85 -7.67 -12.07 -24.81
C LEU A 85 -7.77 -13.35 -25.64
N ARG A 86 -7.48 -13.27 -26.95
CA ARG A 86 -7.59 -14.41 -27.89
C ARG A 86 -8.98 -15.05 -27.91
N GLY A 87 -10.01 -14.22 -27.70
CA GLY A 87 -11.41 -14.60 -27.83
C GLY A 87 -11.98 -15.27 -26.58
N ARG A 88 -12.91 -16.20 -26.79
CA ARG A 88 -13.64 -16.89 -25.73
C ARG A 88 -12.72 -17.83 -24.91
N PRO A 89 -12.81 -17.84 -23.57
CA PRO A 89 -12.07 -18.78 -22.73
C PRO A 89 -12.77 -20.14 -22.63
N ASP A 90 -12.06 -21.14 -22.10
CA ASP A 90 -12.63 -22.42 -21.66
C ASP A 90 -13.29 -22.24 -20.27
N ILE A 91 -12.64 -21.47 -19.38
CA ILE A 91 -13.11 -21.20 -18.02
C ILE A 91 -13.20 -19.68 -17.78
N LEU A 92 -14.35 -19.23 -17.30
CA LEU A 92 -14.59 -17.88 -16.79
C LEU A 92 -14.70 -17.91 -15.27
N ARG A 93 -13.69 -17.38 -14.59
CA ARG A 93 -13.67 -17.28 -13.12
C ARG A 93 -14.26 -15.96 -12.65
N ILE A 94 -15.22 -16.06 -11.73
CA ILE A 94 -15.94 -14.92 -11.14
C ILE A 94 -15.90 -14.99 -9.61
N ASN A 95 -16.13 -13.87 -8.93
CA ASN A 95 -16.32 -13.90 -7.49
C ASN A 95 -17.74 -14.35 -7.12
N ARG A 96 -17.92 -14.74 -5.85
CA ARG A 96 -19.24 -15.10 -5.31
C ARG A 96 -20.30 -14.00 -5.46
N HIS A 97 -19.91 -12.73 -5.47
CA HIS A 97 -20.85 -11.61 -5.54
C HIS A 97 -21.47 -11.50 -6.93
N LEU A 98 -20.67 -11.71 -7.99
CA LEU A 98 -21.13 -11.80 -9.38
C LEU A 98 -22.02 -13.01 -9.60
N ALA A 99 -21.64 -14.16 -9.03
CA ALA A 99 -22.46 -15.38 -9.13
C ALA A 99 -23.84 -15.19 -8.48
N MET A 100 -23.90 -14.47 -7.36
CA MET A 100 -25.18 -14.12 -6.71
C MET A 100 -25.95 -13.06 -7.48
N ALA A 101 -25.27 -12.06 -8.07
CA ALA A 101 -25.89 -10.98 -8.82
C ALA A 101 -26.44 -11.43 -10.19
N SER A 102 -25.89 -12.52 -10.76
CA SER A 102 -26.35 -13.12 -12.02
C SER A 102 -26.36 -14.66 -11.91
N PRO A 103 -27.40 -15.25 -11.29
CA PRO A 103 -27.49 -16.70 -11.11
C PRO A 103 -27.57 -17.48 -12.43
N GLU A 104 -28.15 -16.87 -13.46
CA GLU A 104 -28.31 -17.47 -14.80
C GLU A 104 -27.01 -17.50 -15.61
N LEU A 105 -25.98 -16.74 -15.22
CA LEU A 105 -24.73 -16.61 -15.97
C LEU A 105 -24.09 -17.97 -16.26
N VAL A 106 -24.12 -18.90 -15.30
CA VAL A 106 -23.55 -20.25 -15.46
C VAL A 106 -24.22 -21.01 -16.59
N GLN A 107 -25.55 -20.99 -16.65
CA GLN A 107 -26.32 -21.71 -17.67
C GLN A 107 -26.11 -21.11 -19.06
N GLU A 108 -26.01 -19.78 -19.13
CA GLU A 108 -25.87 -19.04 -20.38
C GLU A 108 -24.47 -19.16 -20.98
N MET A 109 -23.44 -19.09 -20.14
CA MET A 109 -22.06 -19.35 -20.55
C MET A 109 -21.88 -20.80 -21.01
N ALA A 110 -22.58 -21.76 -20.40
CA ALA A 110 -22.54 -23.15 -20.85
C ALA A 110 -23.06 -23.34 -22.28
N LYS A 111 -24.05 -22.54 -22.74
CA LYS A 111 -24.57 -22.59 -24.12
C LYS A 111 -23.50 -22.27 -25.17
N ILE A 112 -22.53 -21.44 -24.81
CA ILE A 112 -21.37 -21.10 -25.64
C ILE A 112 -20.12 -21.91 -25.26
N GLN A 113 -20.27 -23.01 -24.52
CA GLN A 113 -19.20 -23.90 -24.07
C GLN A 113 -18.14 -23.23 -23.17
N VAL A 114 -18.54 -22.23 -22.37
CA VAL A 114 -17.69 -21.61 -21.35
C VAL A 114 -18.11 -22.15 -19.99
N GLN A 115 -17.18 -22.75 -19.25
CA GLN A 115 -17.42 -23.15 -17.87
C GLN A 115 -17.27 -21.95 -16.94
N VAL A 116 -18.27 -21.65 -16.12
CA VAL A 116 -18.19 -20.59 -15.11
C VAL A 116 -17.81 -21.21 -13.77
N GLU A 117 -16.71 -20.72 -13.19
CA GLU A 117 -16.23 -21.14 -11.88
C GLU A 117 -16.29 -19.99 -10.89
N VAL A 118 -16.80 -20.26 -9.70
CA VAL A 118 -16.80 -19.29 -8.60
C VAL A 118 -15.49 -19.45 -7.83
N ALA A 119 -14.67 -18.40 -7.82
CA ALA A 119 -13.41 -18.37 -7.09
C ALA A 119 -13.61 -18.65 -5.59
N ASP A 120 -12.73 -19.49 -5.01
CA ASP A 120 -12.75 -19.80 -3.57
C ASP A 120 -12.52 -18.51 -2.75
N ALA A 121 -13.13 -18.43 -1.56
CA ALA A 121 -12.89 -17.34 -0.62
C ALA A 121 -11.41 -17.13 -0.25
N LYS A 122 -10.57 -18.17 -0.38
CA LYS A 122 -9.11 -18.11 -0.14
C LYS A 122 -8.30 -17.72 -1.38
N GLU A 123 -8.89 -17.70 -2.57
CA GLU A 123 -8.21 -17.33 -3.81
C GLU A 123 -7.95 -15.82 -3.86
N LYS A 124 -6.66 -15.43 -3.81
CA LYS A 124 -6.25 -14.02 -3.79
C LYS A 124 -6.06 -13.41 -5.19
N SER A 125 -6.01 -14.23 -6.22
CA SER A 125 -5.65 -13.83 -7.59
C SER A 125 -6.72 -12.99 -8.27
N LEU A 126 -8.00 -13.38 -8.17
CA LEU A 126 -9.11 -12.61 -8.74
C LEU A 126 -9.24 -11.21 -8.10
N PRO A 127 -9.25 -11.06 -6.75
CA PRO A 127 -9.20 -9.73 -6.13
C PRO A 127 -7.93 -8.93 -6.47
N ALA A 128 -6.79 -9.60 -6.69
CA ALA A 128 -5.56 -8.93 -7.14
C ALA A 128 -5.69 -8.41 -8.58
N ALA A 129 -6.33 -9.16 -9.48
CA ALA A 129 -6.61 -8.72 -10.86
C ALA A 129 -7.51 -7.48 -10.88
N LEU A 130 -8.58 -7.46 -10.07
CA LEU A 130 -9.44 -6.28 -9.94
C LEU A 130 -8.66 -5.06 -9.41
N ARG A 131 -7.83 -5.23 -8.37
CA ARG A 131 -6.98 -4.13 -7.86
C ARG A 131 -6.03 -3.61 -8.93
N SER A 132 -5.37 -4.51 -9.66
CA SER A 132 -4.49 -4.13 -10.76
C SER A 132 -5.24 -3.34 -11.85
N ALA A 133 -6.47 -3.74 -12.20
CA ALA A 133 -7.28 -3.02 -13.17
C ALA A 133 -7.72 -1.63 -12.67
N GLN A 134 -8.13 -1.52 -11.41
CA GLN A 134 -8.43 -0.24 -10.77
C GLN A 134 -7.21 0.69 -10.77
N ASP A 135 -6.03 0.17 -10.42
CA ASP A 135 -4.81 1.00 -10.42
C ASP A 135 -4.37 1.37 -11.85
N SER A 136 -4.66 0.52 -12.85
CA SER A 136 -4.31 0.80 -14.25
C SER A 136 -5.24 1.81 -14.89
N CYS A 137 -6.55 1.77 -14.58
CA CYS A 137 -7.52 2.69 -15.20
C CYS A 137 -7.23 4.15 -14.85
N ARG A 138 -6.60 4.40 -13.70
CA ARG A 138 -6.12 5.71 -13.26
C ARG A 138 -5.17 6.40 -14.25
N TRP A 139 -4.44 5.63 -15.05
CA TRP A 139 -3.37 6.14 -15.92
C TRP A 139 -3.70 6.05 -17.42
N LEU A 140 -4.96 5.78 -17.77
CA LEU A 140 -5.38 5.71 -19.17
C LEU A 140 -5.16 7.07 -19.86
N LEU A 141 -4.43 7.06 -20.97
CA LEU A 141 -4.15 8.26 -21.75
C LEU A 141 -5.43 8.77 -22.42
N GLY A 142 -5.76 10.05 -22.20
CA GLY A 142 -6.88 10.73 -22.87
C GLY A 142 -6.55 11.08 -24.32
N LYS A 143 -6.54 10.07 -25.21
CA LYS A 143 -6.22 10.26 -26.64
C LYS A 143 -7.41 10.64 -27.49
N HIS A 144 -8.61 10.21 -27.09
CA HIS A 144 -9.85 10.50 -27.82
C HIS A 144 -10.48 11.82 -27.35
N ASP A 145 -11.39 12.37 -28.16
CA ASP A 145 -11.80 13.79 -28.13
C ASP A 145 -12.27 14.29 -26.76
N LYS A 146 -11.64 15.37 -26.27
CA LYS A 146 -11.85 15.96 -24.95
C LYS A 146 -13.00 16.97 -24.93
N GLU A 147 -13.52 17.34 -26.09
CA GLU A 147 -14.59 18.33 -26.20
C GLU A 147 -15.98 17.73 -25.97
N GLU A 148 -16.11 16.40 -26.07
CA GLU A 148 -17.40 15.72 -25.86
C GLU A 148 -17.72 15.54 -24.37
N ARG A 149 -18.42 16.53 -23.82
CA ARG A 149 -18.82 16.58 -22.40
C ARG A 149 -20.12 15.84 -22.08
N SER A 150 -20.75 15.24 -23.09
CA SER A 150 -21.95 14.43 -22.87
C SER A 150 -21.56 13.16 -22.10
N LEU A 151 -22.42 12.69 -21.17
CA LEU A 151 -22.14 11.48 -20.39
C LEU A 151 -21.82 10.27 -21.29
N ALA A 152 -22.62 10.09 -22.35
CA ALA A 152 -22.44 8.97 -23.27
C ALA A 152 -21.14 9.10 -24.09
N GLY A 153 -20.85 10.28 -24.63
CA GLY A 153 -19.64 10.54 -25.42
C GLY A 153 -18.37 10.43 -24.58
N ALA A 154 -18.35 11.01 -23.38
CA ALA A 154 -17.23 10.94 -22.46
C ALA A 154 -16.92 9.48 -22.03
N ILE A 155 -17.94 8.68 -21.76
CA ILE A 155 -17.78 7.25 -21.46
C ILE A 155 -17.29 6.49 -22.69
N GLN A 156 -17.83 6.78 -23.87
CA GLN A 156 -17.38 6.15 -25.12
C GLN A 156 -15.90 6.44 -25.40
N ALA A 157 -15.47 7.69 -25.26
CA ALA A 157 -14.07 8.09 -25.39
C ALA A 157 -13.17 7.36 -24.37
N LEU A 158 -13.61 7.25 -23.11
CA LEU A 158 -12.90 6.49 -22.08
C LEU A 158 -12.75 5.00 -22.43
N CYS A 159 -13.80 4.38 -22.97
CA CYS A 159 -13.76 2.99 -23.42
C CYS A 159 -12.82 2.80 -24.62
N GLN A 160 -12.74 3.79 -25.52
CA GLN A 160 -11.78 3.80 -26.63
C GLN A 160 -10.34 3.97 -26.14
N ASP A 161 -10.10 4.84 -25.16
CA ASP A 161 -8.79 4.98 -24.50
C ASP A 161 -8.36 3.67 -23.85
N ALA A 162 -9.27 2.97 -23.16
CA ALA A 162 -9.00 1.69 -22.52
C ALA A 162 -8.69 0.57 -23.53
N LEU A 163 -9.39 0.54 -24.67
CA LEU A 163 -9.09 -0.38 -25.75
C LEU A 163 -7.74 -0.06 -26.40
N TYR A 164 -7.44 1.22 -26.62
CA TYR A 164 -6.17 1.66 -27.16
C TYR A 164 -4.99 1.25 -26.25
N ASP A 165 -5.14 1.43 -24.93
CA ASP A 165 -4.16 0.98 -23.93
C ASP A 165 -3.89 -0.53 -24.02
N HIS A 166 -4.97 -1.33 -24.08
CA HIS A 166 -4.88 -2.77 -24.30
C HIS A 166 -4.08 -3.11 -25.56
N ASP A 167 -4.43 -2.49 -26.69
CA ASP A 167 -3.80 -2.77 -27.98
C ASP A 167 -2.33 -2.36 -28.02
N VAL A 168 -1.96 -1.25 -27.37
CA VAL A 168 -0.56 -0.82 -27.26
C VAL A 168 0.24 -1.83 -26.46
N HIS A 169 -0.28 -2.32 -25.34
CA HIS A 169 0.39 -3.34 -24.54
C HIS A 169 0.57 -4.66 -25.30
N VAL A 170 -0.44 -5.07 -26.06
CA VAL A 170 -0.37 -6.27 -26.92
C VAL A 170 0.65 -6.08 -28.06
N LYS A 171 0.63 -4.94 -28.76
CA LYS A 171 1.55 -4.66 -29.90
C LYS A 171 2.99 -4.43 -29.46
N SER A 172 3.20 -3.91 -28.25
CA SER A 172 4.52 -3.71 -27.67
C SER A 172 5.14 -4.97 -27.07
N ASP A 173 4.43 -6.12 -27.12
CA ASP A 173 4.83 -7.40 -26.53
C ASP A 173 5.22 -7.29 -25.05
N TYR A 174 4.53 -6.39 -24.32
CA TYR A 174 4.76 -6.16 -22.89
C TYR A 174 6.23 -5.94 -22.54
N LYS A 175 6.94 -5.11 -23.33
CA LYS A 175 8.38 -4.81 -23.15
C LYS A 175 8.79 -4.46 -21.72
N ASP A 176 7.90 -3.79 -20.98
CA ASP A 176 8.10 -3.34 -19.59
C ASP A 176 8.07 -4.46 -18.54
N VAL A 177 7.72 -5.71 -18.91
CA VAL A 177 7.74 -6.85 -17.99
C VAL A 177 9.17 -7.36 -17.79
N ASN A 178 9.71 -7.22 -16.59
CA ASN A 178 11.11 -7.59 -16.29
C ASN A 178 11.35 -9.11 -16.19
N SER A 179 10.30 -9.93 -16.04
CA SER A 179 10.44 -11.38 -15.91
C SER A 179 10.41 -12.10 -17.26
N ARG A 180 11.46 -12.85 -17.56
CA ARG A 180 11.58 -13.67 -18.79
C ARG A 180 10.51 -14.75 -18.86
N ASP A 181 10.25 -15.45 -17.76
CA ASP A 181 9.22 -16.50 -17.70
C ASP A 181 7.81 -15.96 -17.99
N VAL A 182 7.51 -14.74 -17.52
CA VAL A 182 6.22 -14.10 -17.79
C VAL A 182 6.13 -13.68 -19.26
N LYS A 183 7.20 -13.15 -19.85
CA LYS A 183 7.26 -12.83 -21.29
C LYS A 183 7.03 -14.06 -22.16
N ASP A 184 7.68 -15.18 -21.84
CA ASP A 184 7.51 -16.43 -22.59
C ASP A 184 6.05 -16.94 -22.50
N ARG A 185 5.42 -16.84 -21.33
CA ARG A 185 4.00 -17.21 -21.16
C ARG A 185 3.05 -16.26 -21.89
N ILE A 186 3.36 -14.95 -21.95
CA ILE A 186 2.61 -13.98 -22.76
C ILE A 186 2.70 -14.33 -24.24
N GLN A 187 3.91 -14.61 -24.75
CA GLN A 187 4.10 -14.98 -26.16
C GLN A 187 3.38 -16.29 -26.50
N GLN A 188 3.47 -17.29 -25.62
CA GLN A 188 2.70 -18.54 -25.77
C GLN A 188 1.20 -18.26 -25.83
N TRP A 189 0.68 -17.41 -24.94
CA TRP A 189 -0.74 -17.02 -24.96
C TRP A 189 -1.11 -16.29 -26.24
N LEU A 190 -0.33 -15.30 -26.66
CA LEU A 190 -0.57 -14.54 -27.88
C LEU A 190 -0.41 -15.39 -29.14
N SER A 191 0.32 -16.51 -29.11
CA SER A 191 0.38 -17.44 -30.24
C SER A 191 -0.88 -18.30 -30.42
N LEU A 192 -1.79 -18.32 -29.43
CA LEU A 192 -3.01 -19.10 -29.51
C LEU A 192 -3.96 -18.56 -30.60
N PRO A 193 -4.67 -19.45 -31.33
CA PRO A 193 -5.66 -19.01 -32.31
C PRO A 193 -6.81 -18.28 -31.61
N SER A 194 -7.31 -17.21 -32.22
CA SER A 194 -8.45 -16.48 -31.65
C SER A 194 -9.73 -17.32 -31.74
N GLN A 195 -10.45 -17.46 -30.62
CA GLN A 195 -11.75 -18.14 -30.58
C GLN A 195 -12.87 -17.11 -30.65
N MET A 196 -13.43 -16.89 -31.83
CA MET A 196 -14.51 -15.91 -31.99
C MET A 196 -15.73 -16.28 -31.14
N PRO A 197 -16.32 -15.31 -30.43
CA PRO A 197 -17.49 -15.58 -29.62
C PRO A 197 -18.70 -15.92 -30.51
N VAL A 198 -19.53 -16.86 -30.03
CA VAL A 198 -20.82 -17.16 -30.68
C VAL A 198 -21.79 -16.04 -30.33
N PRO A 199 -22.45 -15.41 -31.32
CA PRO A 199 -23.46 -14.39 -31.05
C PRO A 199 -24.57 -14.96 -30.16
N MET A 200 -24.80 -14.36 -29.00
CA MET A 200 -25.97 -14.63 -28.16
C MET A 200 -27.04 -13.58 -28.41
N VAL A 201 -28.30 -13.94 -28.24
CA VAL A 201 -29.41 -12.97 -28.30
C VAL A 201 -29.24 -11.97 -27.17
N SER A 202 -29.05 -10.69 -27.49
CA SER A 202 -29.05 -9.62 -26.49
C SER A 202 -30.42 -9.56 -25.82
N GLY A 203 -30.42 -9.65 -24.50
CA GLY A 203 -31.60 -9.51 -23.64
C GLY A 203 -31.52 -8.21 -22.83
N GLY A 204 -32.44 -8.05 -21.88
CA GLY A 204 -32.34 -7.00 -20.87
C GLY A 204 -31.13 -7.18 -19.95
N LEU A 205 -31.00 -6.32 -18.94
CA LEU A 205 -29.96 -6.43 -17.91
C LEU A 205 -30.06 -7.81 -17.23
N ASP A 206 -28.96 -8.57 -17.22
CA ASP A 206 -28.90 -9.95 -16.74
C ASP A 206 -28.27 -10.08 -15.34
N TRP A 207 -28.17 -8.97 -14.60
CA TRP A 207 -27.61 -8.93 -13.26
C TRP A 207 -28.14 -7.75 -12.44
N GLU A 208 -28.01 -7.83 -11.11
CA GLU A 208 -28.46 -6.79 -10.19
C GLU A 208 -27.31 -6.01 -9.53
N LEU A 209 -27.49 -4.69 -9.42
CA LEU A 209 -26.58 -3.81 -8.69
C LEU A 209 -26.59 -4.16 -7.19
N GLY A 210 -25.42 -4.15 -6.55
CA GLY A 210 -25.32 -4.40 -5.12
C GLY A 210 -24.21 -3.61 -4.42
N PRO A 211 -24.25 -3.49 -3.08
CA PRO A 211 -23.26 -2.74 -2.30
C PRO A 211 -21.82 -3.25 -2.46
N TRP A 212 -21.66 -4.49 -2.90
CA TRP A 212 -20.35 -5.11 -3.16
C TRP A 212 -19.54 -4.39 -4.25
N LEU A 213 -20.20 -3.65 -5.16
CA LEU A 213 -19.57 -2.87 -6.22
C LEU A 213 -18.61 -1.80 -5.69
N SER A 214 -18.89 -1.22 -4.52
CA SER A 214 -18.04 -0.21 -3.87
C SER A 214 -17.40 -0.70 -2.57
N SER A 215 -17.19 -2.01 -2.42
CA SER A 215 -16.59 -2.61 -1.22
C SER A 215 -15.24 -2.01 -0.82
N TRP A 216 -14.48 -1.43 -1.76
CA TRP A 216 -13.23 -0.72 -1.51
C TRP A 216 -13.39 0.57 -0.67
N GLU A 217 -14.56 1.21 -0.66
CA GLU A 217 -14.84 2.41 0.17
C GLU A 217 -14.62 2.14 1.65
N SER A 218 -14.87 0.90 2.06
CA SER A 218 -14.68 0.43 3.43
C SER A 218 -13.25 0.53 3.89
N SER A 219 -12.25 0.72 3.00
CA SER A 219 -10.81 0.83 3.30
C SER A 219 -10.26 2.26 3.21
N LEU A 220 -11.07 3.24 2.80
CA LEU A 220 -10.61 4.60 2.53
C LEU A 220 -10.56 5.49 3.77
N PRO A 221 -9.60 6.44 3.82
CA PRO A 221 -9.54 7.46 4.86
C PRO A 221 -10.76 8.40 4.81
N PRO A 222 -10.97 9.22 5.85
CA PRO A 222 -11.89 10.35 5.80
C PRO A 222 -11.55 11.29 4.63
N ASP A 223 -12.57 11.95 4.06
CA ASP A 223 -12.36 12.91 2.97
C ASP A 223 -11.62 14.16 3.45
N GLN A 224 -10.79 14.71 2.58
CA GLN A 224 -10.03 15.95 2.79
C GLN A 224 -10.47 16.99 1.73
N PRO A 225 -10.23 18.29 1.96
CA PRO A 225 -10.47 19.32 0.94
C PRO A 225 -9.71 19.01 -0.35
N ARG A 226 -10.38 19.19 -1.49
CA ARG A 226 -9.81 18.90 -2.82
C ARG A 226 -10.11 20.02 -3.80
N HIS A 227 -9.28 20.11 -4.83
CA HIS A 227 -9.47 21.04 -5.95
C HIS A 227 -9.26 20.34 -7.30
N PHE A 228 -9.91 20.86 -8.34
CA PHE A 228 -9.71 20.41 -9.71
C PHE A 228 -8.46 21.04 -10.32
N SER A 229 -7.65 20.23 -10.99
CA SER A 229 -6.48 20.63 -11.77
C SER A 229 -6.68 20.20 -13.23
N PRO A 230 -6.79 21.13 -14.19
CA PRO A 230 -7.04 20.81 -15.60
C PRO A 230 -5.81 20.25 -16.36
N ASP A 231 -4.62 20.29 -15.76
CA ASP A 231 -3.34 19.94 -16.42
C ASP A 231 -2.73 18.62 -15.91
N GLY A 232 -3.48 17.52 -16.00
CA GLY A 232 -2.94 16.18 -15.75
C GLY A 232 -1.96 15.72 -16.85
N PHE A 233 -0.91 14.96 -16.48
CA PHE A 233 0.04 14.34 -17.44
C PHE A 233 -0.64 13.43 -18.48
N ASP A 234 -1.83 12.91 -18.16
CA ASP A 234 -2.67 12.06 -19.02
C ASP A 234 -3.66 12.87 -19.88
N GLY A 235 -3.64 14.19 -19.75
CA GLY A 235 -4.51 15.11 -20.46
C GLY A 235 -5.95 15.18 -19.93
N ARG A 236 -6.22 14.65 -18.73
CA ARG A 236 -7.54 14.69 -18.06
C ARG A 236 -7.53 15.71 -16.92
N THR A 237 -8.72 16.07 -16.45
CA THR A 237 -8.86 16.86 -15.22
C THR A 237 -8.66 15.95 -14.01
N TRP A 238 -7.84 16.38 -13.06
CA TRP A 238 -7.57 15.65 -11.81
C TRP A 238 -8.23 16.32 -10.62
N LEU A 239 -8.79 15.53 -9.70
CA LEU A 239 -9.17 15.98 -8.36
C LEU A 239 -8.07 15.61 -7.36
N LEU A 240 -7.41 16.63 -6.80
CA LEU A 240 -6.24 16.50 -5.91
C LEU A 240 -6.58 16.95 -4.49
N ILE A 241 -5.99 16.30 -3.48
CA ILE A 241 -6.07 16.73 -2.07
C ILE A 241 -5.26 18.03 -1.89
N GLY A 242 -5.79 18.96 -1.09
CA GLY A 242 -5.17 20.24 -0.75
C GLY A 242 -5.92 21.45 -1.32
N GLU A 243 -5.48 22.64 -0.93
CA GLU A 243 -6.00 23.90 -1.44
C GLU A 243 -5.31 24.29 -2.75
N LYS A 244 -6.06 24.91 -3.68
CA LYS A 244 -5.50 25.41 -4.94
C LYS A 244 -4.54 26.55 -4.60
N ALA A 245 -3.26 26.42 -4.99
CA ALA A 245 -2.30 27.51 -4.81
C ALA A 245 -2.83 28.79 -5.50
N PRO A 246 -2.65 29.98 -4.89
CA PRO A 246 -3.06 31.24 -5.51
C PRO A 246 -2.42 31.41 -6.90
N GLU A 247 -3.22 31.81 -7.89
CA GLU A 247 -2.82 31.92 -9.30
C GLU A 247 -1.73 32.99 -9.57
N ASP A 248 -1.31 33.75 -8.56
CA ASP A 248 -0.37 34.88 -8.68
C ASP A 248 1.11 34.52 -8.42
N ILE A 249 1.46 33.26 -8.17
CA ILE A 249 2.88 32.88 -8.16
C ILE A 249 3.31 32.60 -9.59
N VAL A 250 3.71 33.68 -10.29
CA VAL A 250 4.49 33.61 -11.52
C VAL A 250 5.65 32.65 -11.26
N ASN A 251 5.55 31.46 -11.85
CA ASN A 251 6.59 30.44 -11.85
C ASN A 251 7.78 30.95 -12.69
N ASN A 252 8.58 31.82 -12.09
CA ASN A 252 9.88 32.19 -12.58
C ASN A 252 10.92 31.36 -11.83
N GLY A 253 11.38 30.30 -12.49
CA GLY A 253 12.73 29.77 -12.40
C GLY A 253 13.21 29.32 -11.01
N HIS A 254 13.35 28.00 -10.88
CA HIS A 254 14.40 27.36 -10.06
C HIS A 254 14.60 27.95 -8.66
N TYR A 255 13.58 27.82 -7.81
CA TYR A 255 13.80 27.72 -6.36
C TYR A 255 13.18 26.41 -5.90
N TRP A 256 14.02 25.38 -5.79
CA TRP A 256 13.74 24.26 -4.91
C TRP A 256 13.71 24.84 -3.49
N ILE A 257 12.54 25.28 -3.05
CA ILE A 257 12.29 25.44 -1.63
C ILE A 257 12.44 24.02 -1.10
N TYR A 258 13.48 23.79 -0.29
CA TYR A 258 13.55 22.64 0.60
C TYR A 258 12.23 22.65 1.36
N SER A 259 11.25 21.88 0.89
CA SER A 259 10.06 21.62 1.67
C SER A 259 10.57 20.91 2.91
N ASP A 260 10.27 21.45 4.09
CA ASP A 260 10.46 20.74 5.36
C ASP A 260 9.94 19.31 5.16
N TYR A 261 10.88 18.36 5.01
CA TYR A 261 10.53 17.00 4.68
C TYR A 261 10.00 16.35 5.94
N ASP A 262 8.67 16.30 6.05
CA ASP A 262 7.98 15.71 7.17
C ASP A 262 8.11 14.17 7.13
N ASN A 263 9.22 13.68 7.66
CA ASN A 263 9.58 12.26 7.75
C ASN A 263 8.94 11.54 8.96
N ALA A 264 8.07 12.20 9.75
CA ALA A 264 7.52 11.62 10.98
C ALA A 264 6.76 10.31 10.74
N ALA A 265 6.04 10.21 9.61
CA ALA A 265 5.31 9.01 9.22
C ALA A 265 6.25 7.82 8.96
N GLU A 266 7.42 8.07 8.38
CA GLU A 266 8.42 7.05 8.06
C GLU A 266 9.13 6.55 9.33
N ILE A 267 9.52 7.48 10.20
CA ILE A 267 10.09 7.16 11.52
C ILE A 267 9.08 6.35 12.33
N THR A 268 7.83 6.81 12.41
CA THR A 268 6.75 6.11 13.12
C THR A 268 6.56 4.69 12.60
N LYS A 269 6.56 4.51 11.28
CA LYS A 269 6.40 3.19 10.64
C LYS A 269 7.49 2.22 11.08
N ASN A 270 8.74 2.68 11.09
CA ASN A 270 9.90 1.85 11.43
C ASN A 270 9.96 1.59 12.94
N LEU A 271 9.73 2.60 13.77
CA LEU A 271 9.65 2.47 15.23
C LEU A 271 8.54 1.52 15.67
N VAL A 272 7.32 1.68 15.16
CA VAL A 272 6.19 0.78 15.50
C VAL A 272 6.47 -0.66 15.09
N ALA A 273 7.19 -0.88 13.99
CA ALA A 273 7.58 -2.22 13.54
C ALA A 273 8.64 -2.86 14.47
N CYS A 274 9.46 -2.04 15.13
CA CYS A 274 10.47 -2.46 16.09
C CYS A 274 10.02 -2.29 17.55
N TRP A 275 8.85 -1.73 17.83
CA TRP A 275 8.36 -1.55 19.19
C TRP A 275 8.09 -2.91 19.85
N PRO A 276 8.33 -3.09 21.16
CA PRO A 276 8.05 -4.36 21.83
C PRO A 276 6.57 -4.78 21.73
N ASN A 277 5.66 -3.82 21.91
CA ASN A 277 4.21 -4.03 21.80
C ASN A 277 3.73 -4.17 20.35
N THR A 278 2.48 -4.59 20.18
CA THR A 278 1.85 -4.69 18.87
C THR A 278 1.44 -3.30 18.34
N PRO A 279 1.37 -3.10 17.02
CA PRO A 279 0.89 -1.85 16.45
C PRO A 279 -0.52 -1.46 16.93
N ALA A 280 -1.36 -2.45 17.27
CA ALA A 280 -2.71 -2.22 17.79
C ALA A 280 -2.69 -1.63 19.21
N GLU A 281 -1.77 -2.09 20.06
CA GLU A 281 -1.57 -1.55 21.41
C GLU A 281 -1.00 -0.13 21.36
N VAL A 282 -0.03 0.13 20.49
CA VAL A 282 0.52 1.48 20.28
C VAL A 282 -0.58 2.44 19.80
N ALA A 283 -1.35 2.05 18.78
CA ALA A 283 -2.47 2.85 18.28
C ALA A 283 -3.48 3.17 19.40
N LYS A 284 -3.90 2.15 20.15
CA LYS A 284 -4.84 2.32 21.27
C LYS A 284 -4.30 3.28 22.33
N CYS A 285 -3.01 3.22 22.61
CA CYS A 285 -2.37 4.07 23.61
C CYS A 285 -2.30 5.54 23.16
N ALA A 286 -2.09 5.78 21.87
CA ALA A 286 -2.15 7.10 21.25
C ALA A 286 -3.59 7.59 20.97
N GLY A 287 -4.62 6.88 21.45
CA GLY A 287 -6.03 7.28 21.28
C GLY A 287 -6.58 7.09 19.87
N ILE A 288 -5.89 6.33 19.00
CA ILE A 288 -6.29 6.07 17.61
C ILE A 288 -6.62 4.61 17.33
N THR A 289 -7.31 4.39 16.22
CA THR A 289 -7.50 3.04 15.69
C THR A 289 -6.22 2.55 15.01
N LEU A 290 -6.02 1.23 14.99
CA LEU A 290 -4.93 0.59 14.23
C LEU A 290 -4.93 1.03 12.76
N ARG A 291 -6.11 1.30 12.21
CA ARG A 291 -6.30 1.70 10.82
C ARG A 291 -5.84 3.13 10.55
N GLU A 292 -6.10 4.06 11.46
CA GLU A 292 -5.57 5.43 11.38
C GLU A 292 -4.04 5.43 11.46
N LEU A 293 -3.46 4.63 12.36
CA LEU A 293 -2.01 4.45 12.42
C LEU A 293 -1.43 3.90 11.10
N GLN A 294 -2.10 2.93 10.47
CA GLN A 294 -1.70 2.37 9.18
C GLN A 294 -1.80 3.38 8.03
N TRP A 295 -2.83 4.24 8.04
CA TRP A 295 -2.95 5.31 7.05
C TRP A 295 -1.85 6.34 7.19
N PHE A 296 -1.57 6.77 8.42
CA PHE A 296 -0.49 7.71 8.72
C PHE A 296 0.87 7.17 8.28
N THR A 297 1.25 5.99 8.75
CA THR A 297 2.54 5.34 8.43
C THR A 297 2.72 4.96 6.96
N SER A 298 1.65 4.98 6.17
CA SER A 298 1.70 4.76 4.72
C SER A 298 1.61 6.04 3.90
N GLY A 299 1.51 7.21 4.55
CA GLY A 299 1.31 8.51 3.88
C GLY A 299 -0.08 8.69 3.24
N ASN A 300 -1.05 7.84 3.58
CA ASN A 300 -2.40 7.86 2.98
C ASN A 300 -3.32 8.90 3.62
N ALA A 301 -3.10 9.26 4.88
CA ALA A 301 -3.82 10.32 5.57
C ALA A 301 -2.99 10.86 6.75
N PRO A 302 -3.00 12.19 7.00
CA PRO A 302 -2.41 12.75 8.21
C PRO A 302 -3.27 12.38 9.42
N LEU A 303 -2.65 12.41 10.61
CA LEU A 303 -3.36 12.41 11.87
C LEU A 303 -3.78 13.83 12.24
N ASP A 304 -4.82 13.96 13.08
CA ASP A 304 -5.12 15.23 13.74
C ASP A 304 -3.88 15.72 14.49
N ARG A 305 -3.67 17.04 14.54
CA ARG A 305 -2.45 17.63 15.09
C ARG A 305 -2.21 17.22 16.54
N HIS A 306 -3.23 17.20 17.39
CA HIS A 306 -3.06 16.83 18.80
C HIS A 306 -2.71 15.35 18.95
N VAL A 307 -3.44 14.51 18.22
CA VAL A 307 -3.24 13.06 18.20
C VAL A 307 -1.87 12.69 17.65
N ARG A 308 -1.39 13.42 16.64
CA ARG A 308 -0.06 13.28 16.08
C ARG A 308 1.01 13.58 17.13
N PHE A 309 0.89 14.70 17.84
CA PHE A 309 1.83 15.03 18.92
C PHE A 309 1.84 13.98 20.02
N ASP A 310 0.67 13.46 20.43
CA ASP A 310 0.59 12.41 21.44
C ASP A 310 1.27 11.10 20.97
N LEU A 311 1.18 10.78 19.68
CA LEU A 311 1.87 9.63 19.08
C LEU A 311 3.38 9.85 18.99
N GLU A 312 3.81 11.05 18.61
CA GLU A 312 5.22 11.45 18.55
C GLU A 312 5.85 11.39 19.95
N ASP A 313 5.20 11.95 20.97
CA ASP A 313 5.66 11.90 22.37
C ASP A 313 5.72 10.46 22.90
N LEU A 314 4.71 9.63 22.59
CA LEU A 314 4.68 8.21 22.97
C LEU A 314 5.88 7.43 22.41
N LEU A 315 6.31 7.76 21.20
CA LEU A 315 7.38 7.07 20.48
C LEU A 315 8.74 7.74 20.64
N GLY A 316 8.80 8.91 21.28
CA GLY A 316 10.04 9.67 21.45
C GLY A 316 10.51 10.24 20.12
N ILE A 317 9.60 10.80 19.33
CA ILE A 317 9.91 11.47 18.07
C ILE A 317 9.90 12.97 18.34
N GLU A 318 11.00 13.65 18.05
CA GLU A 318 11.16 15.09 18.26
C GLU A 318 11.54 15.77 16.95
N TYR A 319 11.18 17.04 16.80
CA TYR A 319 11.60 17.84 15.65
C TYR A 319 12.97 18.48 15.93
N ASP A 320 13.98 18.13 15.14
CA ASP A 320 15.30 18.73 15.24
C ASP A 320 15.36 19.97 14.35
N GLU A 321 15.32 21.16 14.98
CA GLU A 321 15.39 22.45 14.27
C GLU A 321 16.69 22.61 13.46
N SER A 322 17.78 21.96 13.85
CA SER A 322 19.07 22.06 13.15
C SER A 322 19.12 21.23 11.87
N MET A 323 18.41 20.09 11.85
CA MET A 323 18.29 19.22 10.67
C MET A 323 17.06 19.53 9.82
N GLY A 324 16.08 20.26 10.36
CA GLY A 324 14.82 20.57 9.70
C GLY A 324 13.93 19.33 9.50
N SER A 325 14.12 18.29 10.31
CA SER A 325 13.43 17.00 10.20
C SER A 325 13.11 16.41 11.57
N TYR A 326 12.17 15.47 11.62
CA TYR A 326 11.93 14.69 12.82
C TYR A 326 13.05 13.65 13.02
N VAL A 327 13.37 13.37 14.28
CA VAL A 327 14.39 12.42 14.72
C VAL A 327 13.87 11.60 15.90
N ILE A 328 14.53 10.49 16.20
CA ILE A 328 14.21 9.64 17.34
C ILE A 328 15.00 10.13 18.56
N ALA A 329 14.31 10.75 19.51
CA ALA A 329 14.87 11.15 20.80
C ALA A 329 14.89 9.95 21.77
N GLY A 330 16.00 9.20 21.73
CA GLY A 330 16.27 8.11 22.68
C GLY A 330 16.35 8.57 24.15
N PRO A 331 16.39 7.64 25.13
CA PRO A 331 16.61 6.21 24.98
C PRO A 331 15.31 5.38 24.92
N CYS A 332 15.34 4.26 24.18
CA CYS A 332 14.21 3.33 24.10
C CYS A 332 14.63 1.84 24.05
N VAL A 333 13.67 0.95 24.29
CA VAL A 333 13.79 -0.49 24.05
C VAL A 333 13.10 -0.85 22.73
N LEU A 334 13.81 -1.58 21.88
CA LEU A 334 13.34 -2.08 20.59
C LEU A 334 13.37 -3.60 20.57
N MET A 335 12.65 -4.18 19.62
CA MET A 335 12.57 -5.62 19.39
C MET A 335 12.86 -5.93 17.92
N ALA A 336 13.84 -6.79 17.68
CA ALA A 336 14.24 -7.21 16.34
C ALA A 336 13.17 -8.13 15.73
N LYS A 337 12.20 -7.53 15.02
CA LYS A 337 11.12 -8.24 14.31
C LYS A 337 11.29 -8.23 12.79
N LYS A 338 11.68 -7.08 12.23
CA LYS A 338 11.84 -6.87 10.77
C LYS A 338 13.23 -6.30 10.47
N PRO A 339 14.04 -6.95 9.62
CA PRO A 339 15.43 -6.53 9.38
C PRO A 339 15.53 -5.09 8.87
N MET A 340 14.75 -4.71 7.85
CA MET A 340 14.82 -3.37 7.29
C MET A 340 14.33 -2.30 8.24
N ALA A 341 13.23 -2.51 8.95
CA ALA A 341 12.79 -1.54 9.96
C ALA A 341 13.83 -1.35 11.07
N LEU A 342 14.51 -2.43 11.51
CA LEU A 342 15.56 -2.33 12.52
C LEU A 342 16.76 -1.53 12.02
N LYS A 343 17.17 -1.76 10.77
CA LYS A 343 18.27 -1.03 10.14
C LYS A 343 17.97 0.47 10.07
N GLU A 344 16.80 0.84 9.56
CA GLU A 344 16.38 2.24 9.44
C GLU A 344 16.29 2.93 10.81
N VAL A 345 15.66 2.29 11.82
CA VAL A 345 15.61 2.84 13.19
C VAL A 345 17.00 2.99 13.79
N TYR A 346 17.91 2.05 13.52
CA TYR A 346 19.29 2.16 13.98
C TYR A 346 20.01 3.34 13.30
N GLU A 347 19.86 3.53 11.99
CA GLU A 347 20.44 4.66 11.27
C GLU A 347 19.93 6.00 11.81
N ASP A 348 18.62 6.10 12.09
CA ASP A 348 18.01 7.29 12.70
C ASP A 348 18.54 7.55 14.12
N LEU A 349 18.53 6.53 15.00
CA LEU A 349 19.04 6.64 16.37
C LEU A 349 20.53 6.99 16.42
N SER A 350 21.33 6.34 15.58
CA SER A 350 22.78 6.55 15.54
C SER A 350 23.20 7.77 14.74
N LYS A 351 22.27 8.57 14.20
CA LYS A 351 22.58 9.74 13.34
C LYS A 351 23.53 9.37 12.18
N GLY A 352 23.25 8.23 11.54
CA GLY A 352 24.07 7.71 10.43
C GLY A 352 25.29 6.89 10.87
N GLY A 353 25.23 6.26 12.06
CA GLY A 353 26.22 5.30 12.54
C GLY A 353 27.19 5.81 13.61
N ASP A 354 26.92 6.95 14.20
CA ASP A 354 27.63 7.49 15.38
C ASP A 354 27.19 6.76 16.67
N ALA A 355 27.28 5.43 16.62
CA ALA A 355 27.00 4.54 17.73
C ALA A 355 27.89 3.28 17.66
N SER A 356 28.17 2.70 18.81
CA SER A 356 28.92 1.45 18.97
C SER A 356 28.02 0.36 19.55
N PRO A 357 27.17 -0.29 18.73
CA PRO A 357 26.28 -1.34 19.21
C PRO A 357 27.07 -2.60 19.60
N CYS A 358 26.75 -3.21 20.74
CA CYS A 358 27.36 -4.48 21.15
C CYS A 358 26.34 -5.40 21.85
N GLU A 359 26.47 -6.70 21.64
CA GLU A 359 25.70 -7.68 22.42
C GLU A 359 26.29 -7.81 23.82
N ILE A 360 25.44 -7.81 24.84
CA ILE A 360 25.86 -8.03 26.22
C ILE A 360 25.56 -9.45 26.69
N VAL A 361 26.51 -10.06 27.40
CA VAL A 361 26.35 -11.35 28.08
C VAL A 361 26.89 -11.26 29.51
N PRO A 362 26.31 -11.97 30.49
CA PRO A 362 26.82 -11.93 31.84
C PRO A 362 28.19 -12.63 31.91
N ARG A 363 29.18 -12.02 32.58
CA ARG A 363 30.51 -12.63 32.84
C ARG A 363 30.41 -13.95 33.61
N GLN A 364 29.39 -14.09 34.44
CA GLN A 364 29.12 -15.29 35.25
C GLN A 364 27.63 -15.63 35.20
N GLY A 365 27.32 -16.92 35.11
CA GLY A 365 25.95 -17.42 35.02
C GLY A 365 25.46 -17.60 33.57
N ALA A 366 24.22 -18.04 33.43
CA ALA A 366 23.60 -18.25 32.12
C ALA A 366 22.97 -16.96 31.60
N ALA A 367 23.15 -16.68 30.31
CA ALA A 367 22.40 -15.65 29.61
C ALA A 367 20.92 -16.05 29.48
N ASP A 368 20.05 -15.07 29.25
CA ASP A 368 18.63 -15.28 28.98
C ASP A 368 18.44 -16.27 27.82
N PRO A 369 17.67 -17.36 27.98
CA PRO A 369 17.52 -18.39 26.96
C PRO A 369 16.62 -17.97 25.79
N SER A 370 15.83 -16.90 25.94
CA SER A 370 14.87 -16.42 24.95
C SER A 370 15.39 -15.22 24.15
N TRP A 371 16.21 -14.37 24.76
CA TRP A 371 16.63 -13.10 24.16
C TRP A 371 18.15 -12.89 24.15
N ARG A 372 18.64 -12.26 23.08
CA ARG A 372 19.92 -11.56 23.00
C ARG A 372 19.64 -10.07 23.20
N TYR A 373 20.46 -9.41 24.01
CA TYR A 373 20.30 -7.99 24.31
C TYR A 373 21.49 -7.25 23.69
N VAL A 374 21.19 -6.30 22.80
CA VAL A 374 22.19 -5.45 22.15
C VAL A 374 22.04 -4.05 22.70
N LEU A 375 23.11 -3.52 23.27
CA LEU A 375 23.18 -2.14 23.73
C LEU A 375 23.64 -1.27 22.55
N ILE A 376 22.81 -0.31 22.14
CA ILE A 376 23.18 0.73 21.18
C ILE A 376 23.77 1.89 21.97
N ASN A 377 25.09 1.92 22.06
CA ASN A 377 25.82 2.99 22.74
C ASN A 377 26.01 4.17 21.78
N MET A 378 25.18 5.20 21.91
CA MET A 378 25.22 6.38 21.02
C MET A 378 26.20 7.40 21.57
N TYR A 379 26.96 8.07 20.70
CA TYR A 379 27.90 9.08 21.15
C TYR A 379 27.15 10.34 21.62
N GLY A 380 27.35 10.72 22.88
CA GLY A 380 26.73 11.91 23.46
C GLY A 380 25.25 11.77 23.84
N GLU A 381 24.62 10.60 23.63
CA GLU A 381 23.20 10.37 23.93
C GLU A 381 22.92 9.03 24.63
N PRO A 382 21.95 8.99 25.59
CA PRO A 382 21.42 7.82 26.29
C PRO A 382 21.36 6.50 25.50
N PRO A 383 21.92 5.35 25.97
CA PRO A 383 21.91 4.14 25.16
C PRO A 383 20.50 3.57 25.02
N SER A 384 20.20 3.04 23.84
CA SER A 384 18.99 2.26 23.57
C SER A 384 19.29 0.76 23.60
N ILE A 385 18.27 -0.08 23.80
CA ILE A 385 18.46 -1.53 23.92
C ILE A 385 17.62 -2.26 22.87
N VAL A 386 18.21 -3.17 22.12
CA VAL A 386 17.50 -4.05 21.18
C VAL A 386 17.40 -5.45 21.78
N MET A 387 16.16 -5.94 21.91
CA MET A 387 15.85 -7.33 22.22
C MET A 387 15.76 -8.14 20.92
N ALA A 388 16.60 -9.15 20.77
CA ALA A 388 16.58 -10.04 19.62
C ALA A 388 16.26 -11.48 20.02
N PRO A 389 15.23 -12.11 19.43
CA PRO A 389 14.80 -13.44 19.84
C PRO A 389 15.84 -14.49 19.45
N ARG A 390 16.29 -15.33 20.40
CA ARG A 390 17.28 -16.38 20.13
C ARG A 390 16.74 -17.40 19.13
N GLY A 391 17.59 -17.82 18.20
CA GLY A 391 17.24 -18.78 17.15
C GLY A 391 16.41 -18.21 15.99
N ALA A 392 16.03 -16.93 16.02
CA ALA A 392 15.39 -16.29 14.88
C ALA A 392 16.43 -15.90 13.81
N LYS A 393 16.05 -16.00 12.53
CA LYS A 393 16.93 -15.65 11.41
C LYS A 393 17.48 -14.22 11.49
N ILE A 394 16.65 -13.26 11.91
CA ILE A 394 17.06 -11.85 12.04
C ILE A 394 18.21 -11.67 13.03
N THR A 395 18.23 -12.47 14.09
CA THR A 395 19.19 -12.38 15.18
C THR A 395 20.60 -12.78 14.75
N GLU A 396 20.72 -13.71 13.80
CA GLU A 396 22.01 -14.09 13.21
C GLU A 396 22.58 -13.01 12.28
N HIS A 397 21.72 -12.13 11.75
CA HIS A 397 22.11 -11.05 10.83
C HIS A 397 22.26 -9.69 11.54
N ILE A 398 22.17 -9.63 12.87
CA ILE A 398 22.36 -8.37 13.62
C ILE A 398 23.65 -7.63 13.22
N PRO A 399 24.81 -8.29 13.08
CA PRO A 399 26.04 -7.62 12.66
C PRO A 399 25.94 -6.96 11.28
N ASP A 400 25.07 -7.46 10.40
CA ASP A 400 24.84 -6.89 9.06
C ASP A 400 23.82 -5.74 9.08
N LEU A 401 23.01 -5.65 10.14
CA LEU A 401 21.93 -4.67 10.28
C LEU A 401 22.34 -3.44 11.08
N LEU A 402 23.28 -3.60 12.01
CA LEU A 402 23.75 -2.52 12.89
C LEU A 402 25.18 -2.17 12.48
N MET A 403 25.38 -0.99 11.92
CA MET A 403 26.72 -0.52 11.56
C MET A 403 27.61 -0.45 12.82
N ASN A 404 28.92 -0.62 12.67
CA ASN A 404 29.88 -0.56 13.78
C ASN A 404 29.60 -1.56 14.93
N PHE A 405 28.97 -2.70 14.63
CA PHE A 405 28.71 -3.75 15.63
C PHE A 405 30.00 -4.30 16.23
N ASP A 406 30.20 -4.06 17.52
CA ASP A 406 31.43 -4.34 18.28
C ASP A 406 31.41 -5.73 18.95
N GLY A 407 30.67 -6.67 18.36
CA GLY A 407 30.63 -8.05 18.82
C GLY A 407 29.96 -8.23 20.18
N ILE A 408 30.48 -9.17 20.98
CA ILE A 408 29.93 -9.60 22.27
C ILE A 408 30.81 -9.08 23.40
N LYS A 409 30.20 -8.35 24.35
CA LYS A 409 30.83 -7.85 25.58
C LYS A 409 30.31 -8.58 26.81
N GLN A 410 31.24 -8.96 27.68
CA GLN A 410 30.90 -9.56 28.96
C GLN A 410 30.73 -8.48 30.03
N VAL A 411 29.57 -8.45 30.69
CA VAL A 411 29.19 -7.44 31.69
C VAL A 411 28.94 -8.06 33.07
N ALA A 412 28.90 -7.23 34.11
CA ALA A 412 28.51 -7.65 35.46
C ALA A 412 27.12 -8.33 35.48
N PRO A 413 26.94 -9.45 36.21
CA PRO A 413 25.64 -10.14 36.30
C PRO A 413 24.49 -9.25 36.83
N GLU A 414 24.80 -8.30 37.71
CA GLU A 414 23.84 -7.32 38.24
C GLU A 414 23.33 -6.41 37.13
N PHE A 415 24.23 -5.87 36.32
CA PHE A 415 23.89 -5.02 35.18
C PHE A 415 23.06 -5.80 34.15
N TYR A 416 23.50 -7.01 33.79
CA TYR A 416 22.75 -7.86 32.86
C TYR A 416 21.31 -8.13 33.34
N ARG A 417 21.14 -8.44 34.64
CA ARG A 417 19.81 -8.66 35.24
C ARG A 417 18.95 -7.40 35.19
N ASP A 418 19.51 -6.21 35.40
CA ASP A 418 18.72 -4.98 35.32
C ASP A 418 18.36 -4.61 33.88
N VAL A 419 19.21 -4.89 32.89
CA VAL A 419 18.86 -4.76 31.45
C VAL A 419 17.67 -5.66 31.12
N VAL A 420 17.73 -6.94 31.51
CA VAL A 420 16.63 -7.90 31.32
C VAL A 420 15.34 -7.40 31.99
N ALA A 421 15.43 -6.95 33.25
CA ALA A 421 14.28 -6.47 33.99
C ALA A 421 13.70 -5.18 33.40
N THR A 422 14.55 -4.26 32.94
CA THR A 422 14.14 -3.02 32.27
C THR A 422 13.43 -3.32 30.96
N CYS A 423 13.98 -4.20 30.12
CA CYS A 423 13.35 -4.64 28.88
C CYS A 423 11.97 -5.27 29.13
N ALA A 424 11.86 -6.10 30.17
CA ALA A 424 10.59 -6.72 30.56
C ALA A 424 9.55 -5.68 31.04
N ARG A 425 9.96 -4.64 31.77
CA ARG A 425 9.06 -3.55 32.21
C ARG A 425 8.67 -2.64 31.06
N ALA A 426 9.63 -2.24 30.22
CA ALA A 426 9.44 -1.42 29.02
C ALA A 426 8.48 -2.08 28.02
N SER A 427 8.45 -3.41 27.97
CA SER A 427 7.58 -4.17 27.07
C SER A 427 6.13 -4.36 27.57
N ARG A 428 5.79 -3.94 28.81
CA ARG A 428 4.45 -4.17 29.39
C ARG A 428 3.36 -3.37 28.71
N GLU A 429 3.64 -2.11 28.40
CA GLU A 429 2.71 -1.18 27.77
C GLU A 429 3.51 -0.14 26.94
N PRO A 430 2.95 0.41 25.85
CA PRO A 430 3.69 1.34 24.99
C PRO A 430 4.29 2.55 25.72
N THR A 431 3.56 3.14 26.67
CA THR A 431 4.00 4.29 27.49
C THR A 431 5.11 3.97 28.48
N ALA A 432 5.27 2.71 28.87
CA ALA A 432 6.32 2.31 29.80
C ALA A 432 7.70 2.31 29.14
N ASN A 433 7.79 2.19 27.82
CA ASN A 433 9.06 1.99 27.13
C ASN A 433 10.07 3.12 27.42
N ILE A 434 9.74 4.34 27.02
CA ILE A 434 10.62 5.50 27.20
C ILE A 434 10.85 5.78 28.69
N ARG A 435 9.80 5.69 29.51
CA ARG A 435 9.88 5.93 30.96
C ARG A 435 10.88 4.98 31.63
N GLU A 436 10.71 3.68 31.45
CA GLU A 436 11.55 2.66 32.11
C GLU A 436 13.00 2.72 31.59
N THR A 437 13.19 3.08 30.32
CA THR A 437 14.53 3.23 29.73
C THR A 437 15.23 4.50 30.25
N LYS A 438 14.52 5.62 30.37
CA LYS A 438 15.04 6.84 31.01
C LYS A 438 15.43 6.57 32.48
N ASP A 439 14.61 5.83 33.21
CA ASP A 439 14.94 5.42 34.59
C ASP A 439 16.16 4.51 34.67
N PHE A 440 16.36 3.62 33.69
CA PHE A 440 17.55 2.79 33.58
C PHE A 440 18.80 3.62 33.34
N VAL A 441 18.76 4.55 32.38
CA VAL A 441 19.89 5.44 32.09
C VAL A 441 20.25 6.28 33.32
N LYS A 442 19.26 6.78 34.06
CA LYS A 442 19.49 7.51 35.31
C LYS A 442 20.17 6.67 36.39
N ARG A 443 19.86 5.37 36.52
CA ARG A 443 20.53 4.48 37.49
C ARG A 443 22.01 4.26 37.17
N TYR A 444 22.37 4.34 35.90
CA TYR A 444 23.72 4.07 35.40
C TYR A 444 24.41 5.32 34.84
N GLU A 445 23.94 6.51 35.22
CA GLU A 445 24.50 7.79 34.77
C GLU A 445 25.98 7.94 35.13
N GLN A 446 26.43 7.37 36.25
CA GLN A 446 27.85 7.39 36.64
C GLN A 446 28.75 6.51 35.76
N GLN A 447 28.18 5.55 35.03
CA GLN A 447 28.89 4.68 34.08
C GLN A 447 28.93 5.31 32.67
N TRP A 448 28.33 6.49 32.54
CA TRP A 448 28.49 7.39 31.41
C TRP A 448 29.75 8.24 31.58
N VAL A 449 30.84 7.86 30.94
CA VAL A 449 32.09 8.63 31.02
C VAL A 449 32.52 8.98 29.60
N ASP A 450 32.91 10.24 29.36
CA ASP A 450 33.40 10.74 28.07
C ASP A 450 32.46 10.47 26.87
N CYS A 451 31.15 10.68 27.08
CA CYS A 451 30.12 10.51 26.05
C CYS A 451 29.93 9.07 25.54
N ALA A 452 30.42 8.06 26.27
CA ALA A 452 30.21 6.65 25.95
C ALA A 452 29.99 5.81 27.21
N TRP A 453 29.13 4.80 27.12
CA TRP A 453 28.95 3.84 28.20
C TRP A 453 30.14 2.88 28.30
N GLN A 454 30.84 2.86 29.44
CA GLN A 454 31.97 1.95 29.69
C GLN A 454 31.49 0.74 30.51
N SER A 455 31.68 -0.47 29.97
CA SER A 455 31.38 -1.70 30.71
C SER A 455 32.44 -1.93 31.80
N GLU A 456 32.02 -2.02 33.07
CA GLU A 456 32.85 -2.56 34.17
C GLU A 456 33.22 -4.02 33.94
#